data_AF-A0A7S8EJU9-F1
#
_entry.id   AF-A0A7S8EJU9-F1
#
_cell.length_a   1.000
_cell.length_b   1.000
_cell.length_c   1.000
_cell.angle_alpha   90.00
_cell.angle_beta   90.00
_cell.angle_gamma   90.00
#
_symmetry.space_group_name_H-M   'P 1'
#
loop_
_entity.id
_entity.type
_entity.pdbx_description
1 polymer ?
#
loop_
_entity_poly.entity_id
_entity_poly.type
_entity_poly.pdbx_seq_one_letter_code
_entity_poly.pdbx_strand_id
1 'polypeptide(L)' 'MSDFLVAAGLVLVFEGLIYCGFPGVAKRLAADVTTTPEQALRVGGLVAIVLGVGVVWLVRR' A
#
# COMPACT_ATOMS: atom_id res chain seq x y z
N MET A 1 -14.81 11.66 11.18
CA MET A 1 -14.36 10.50 12.00
C MET A 1 -14.55 9.20 11.23
N SER A 2 -15.62 9.09 10.43
CA SER A 2 -15.88 7.99 9.50
C SER A 2 -14.90 7.91 8.33
N ASP A 3 -14.31 9.03 7.93
CA ASP A 3 -13.48 9.17 6.72
C ASP A 3 -12.18 8.36 6.80
N PHE A 4 -11.57 8.27 7.99
CA PHE A 4 -10.38 7.45 8.22
C PHE A 4 -10.71 5.96 8.08
N LEU A 5 -11.86 5.53 8.63
CA LEU A 5 -12.34 4.16 8.50
C LEU A 5 -12.68 3.82 7.04
N VAL A 6 -13.26 4.75 6.29
CA VAL A 6 -13.53 4.57 4.85
C VAL A 6 -12.23 4.48 4.05
N ALA A 7 -11.24 5.34 4.31
CA ALA A 7 -9.94 5.28 3.66
C ALA A 7 -9.20 3.98 3.97
N ALA A 8 -9.19 3.55 5.24
CA ALA A 8 -8.61 2.27 5.65
C ALA A 8 -9.34 1.08 5.00
N GLY A 9 -10.68 1.13 4.92
CA GLY A 9 -11.50 0.13 4.25
C GLY A 9 -11.19 0.05 2.75
N LEU A 10 -11.04 1.18 2.06
CA LEU A 10 -10.68 1.22 0.65
C LEU A 10 -9.31 0.61 0.38
N VAL A 11 -8.31 0.92 1.22
CA VAL A 11 -6.98 0.28 1.13
C VAL A 11 -7.10 -1.23 1.23
N LEU A 12 -7.87 -1.74 2.21
CA LEU A 12 -8.11 -3.18 2.35
C LEU A 12 -8.80 -3.81 1.13
N VAL A 13 -9.77 -3.11 0.54
CA VAL A 13 -10.47 -3.58 -0.67
C VAL A 13 -9.50 -3.68 -1.83
N PHE A 14 -8.64 -2.69 -2.04
CA PHE A 14 -7.61 -2.72 -3.08
C PHE A 14 -6.59 -3.83 -2.83
N GLU A 15 -6.13 -3.99 -1.60
CA GLU A 15 -5.19 -5.04 -1.22
C GLU A 15 -5.79 -6.43 -1.50
N GLY A 16 -7.03 -6.66 -1.03
CA GLY A 16 -7.77 -7.91 -1.26
C GLY A 16 -8.05 -8.19 -2.74
N LEU A 17 -8.33 -7.17 -3.55
CA LEU A 17 -8.51 -7.30 -5.00
C LEU A 17 -7.22 -7.75 -5.68
N ILE A 18 -6.06 -7.19 -5.28
CA ILE A 18 -4.76 -7.60 -5.82
C ILE A 18 -4.46 -9.05 -5.42
N TYR A 19 -4.69 -9.44 -4.17
CA TYR A 19 -4.46 -10.80 -3.71
C TYR A 19 -5.39 -11.83 -4.36
N CYS A 20 -6.68 -11.50 -4.54
CA CYS A 20 -7.64 -12.40 -5.19
C CYS A 20 -7.50 -12.44 -6.71
N GLY A 21 -7.29 -11.29 -7.36
CA GLY A 21 -7.22 -11.18 -8.82
C GLY A 21 -5.86 -11.57 -9.39
N PHE A 22 -4.77 -11.22 -8.70
CA PHE A 22 -3.39 -11.39 -9.18
C PHE A 22 -2.46 -11.94 -8.08
N PRO A 23 -2.69 -13.17 -7.57
CA PRO A 23 -1.88 -13.76 -6.51
C PRO A 23 -0.40 -13.96 -6.90
N GLY A 24 -0.10 -14.04 -8.20
CA GLY A 24 1.27 -14.12 -8.71
C GLY A 24 2.07 -12.85 -8.47
N VAL A 25 1.45 -11.67 -8.57
CA VAL A 25 2.11 -10.37 -8.31
C VAL A 25 2.44 -10.24 -6.83
N ALA A 26 1.50 -10.64 -5.96
CA ALA A 26 1.71 -10.65 -4.52
C ALA A 26 2.86 -11.59 -4.09
N LYS A 27 2.90 -12.82 -4.60
CA LYS A 27 3.99 -13.76 -4.32
C LYS A 27 5.34 -13.26 -4.83
N ARG A 28 5.35 -12.64 -6.01
CA ARG A 28 6.57 -12.11 -6.61
C ARG A 28 7.10 -10.92 -5.82
N LEU A 29 6.23 -10.00 -5.41
CA LEU A 29 6.58 -8.90 -4.50
C LEU A 29 7.14 -9.43 -3.17
N ALA A 30 6.52 -10.46 -2.58
CA ALA A 30 7.03 -11.08 -1.36
C ALA A 30 8.43 -11.70 -1.53
N ALA A 31 8.71 -12.31 -2.70
CA ALA A 31 10.03 -12.85 -3.03
C ALA A 31 11.06 -11.76 -3.38
N ASP A 32 10.63 -10.67 -4.01
CA ASP A 32 11.48 -9.50 -4.26
C ASP A 32 11.83 -8.77 -2.96
N VAL A 33 10.91 -8.70 -1.98
CA VAL A 33 11.15 -8.10 -0.66
C VAL A 33 12.27 -8.80 0.10
N THR A 34 12.43 -10.12 -0.02
CA THR A 34 13.49 -10.86 0.68
C THR A 34 14.86 -10.70 0.02
N THR A 35 14.92 -10.28 -1.24
CA THR A 35 16.16 -10.06 -1.98
C THR A 35 16.53 -8.58 -2.13
N THR A 36 15.58 -7.67 -1.89
CA THR A 36 15.78 -6.22 -1.96
C THR A 36 16.46 -5.70 -0.69
N PRO A 37 17.49 -4.84 -0.80
CA PRO A 37 18.15 -4.25 0.36
C PRO A 37 17.17 -3.43 1.21
N GLU A 38 17.26 -3.59 2.54
CA GLU A 38 16.36 -2.94 3.50
C GLU A 38 16.23 -1.43 3.30
N GLN A 39 17.30 -0.76 2.84
CA GLN A 39 17.31 0.67 2.61
C GLN A 39 16.38 1.09 1.46
N ALA A 40 16.34 0.32 0.37
CA ALA A 40 15.41 0.55 -0.72
C ALA A 40 13.96 0.30 -0.27
N LEU A 41 13.75 -0.72 0.58
CA LEU A 41 12.45 -1.01 1.17
C LEU A 41 11.98 0.12 2.11
N ARG A 42 12.88 0.68 2.92
CA ARG A 42 12.59 1.81 3.81
C ARG A 42 12.25 3.07 3.02
N VAL A 43 13.01 3.39 1.96
CA VAL A 43 12.72 4.55 1.10
C VAL A 43 11.39 4.36 0.37
N GLY A 44 11.14 3.17 -0.18
CA GLY A 44 9.87 2.83 -0.84
C GLY A 44 8.68 2.95 0.12
N GLY A 45 8.81 2.43 1.34
CA GLY A 45 7.80 2.56 2.39
C GLY A 45 7.57 4.02 2.81
N LEU A 46 8.64 4.81 2.94
CA LEU A 46 8.53 6.23 3.29
C LEU A 46 7.81 7.03 2.20
N VAL A 47 8.13 6.77 0.92
CA VAL A 47 7.44 7.38 -0.22
C VAL A 47 5.97 6.97 -0.25
N ALA A 48 5.67 5.69 -0.02
CA ALA A 48 4.30 5.19 0.05
C ALA A 48 3.49 5.86 1.18
N ILE A 49 4.10 6.06 2.35
CA ILE A 49 3.47 6.78 3.47
C ILE A 49 3.18 8.24 3.08
N VAL A 50 4.16 8.94 2.50
CA VAL A 50 3.98 10.34 2.09
C VAL A 50 2.88 10.48 1.03
N LEU A 51 2.87 9.59 0.03
CA LEU A 51 1.83 9.57 -1.00
C LEU A 51 0.45 9.22 -0.42
N GLY A 52 0.37 8.23 0.47
CA GLY A 52 -0.87 7.83 1.12
C GLY A 52 -1.47 8.95 1.97
N VAL A 53 -0.64 9.63 2.75
CA VAL A 53 -1.06 10.82 3.52
C VAL A 53 -1.47 11.95 2.58
N GLY A 54 -0.75 12.17 1.48
CA GLY A 54 -1.10 13.16 0.46
C GLY A 54 -2.46 12.90 -0.18
N VAL A 55 -2.76 11.65 -0.57
CA VAL A 55 -4.05 11.25 -1.13
C VAL A 55 -5.17 11.45 -0.10
N VAL A 56 -4.98 11.00 1.15
CA VAL A 56 -5.96 11.20 2.21
C VAL A 56 -6.22 12.69 2.45
N TRP A 57 -5.18 13.52 2.44
CA TRP A 57 -5.33 14.97 2.60
C TRP A 57 -6.07 15.61 1.43
N LEU A 58 -5.84 15.14 0.20
CA LEU A 58 -6.48 15.66 -1.01
C LEU A 58 -7.95 15.22 -1.13
N VAL A 59 -8.28 14.00 -0.70
CA VAL A 59 -9.66 13.50 -0.64
C VAL A 59 -10.45 14.14 0.51
N ARG A 60 -9.77 14.47 1.62
CA ARG A 60 -10.38 15.07 2.81
C ARG A 60 -10.46 16.61 2.76
N ARG A 61 -9.89 17.25 1.74
CA ARG A 61 -9.98 18.70 1.53
C ARG A 61 -11.12 19.04 0.57
#